data_AF-A0A497QLY8-F1
#
_entry.id   AF-A0A497QLY8-F1
#
_cell.length_a   1.000
_cell.length_b   1.000
_cell.length_c   1.000
_cell.angle_alpha   90.00
_cell.angle_beta   90.00
_cell.angle_gamma   90.00
#
_symmetry.space_group_name_H-M   'P 1'
#
loop_
_entity.id
_entity.type
_entity.pdbx_description
1 polymer ?
#
loop_
_entity_poly.entity_id
_entity_poly.type
_entity_poly.pdbx_seq_one_letter_code
_entity_poly.pdbx_strand_id
1 'polypeptide(L)'
;MSTFSIKKIAVLTILGPVLFLILSTIAMFTYAGGNGTNPNAEGYNFLLNFFSDLGIWNGYNNHPNHTSSILFTISLTLVGCMLIPFFLIIPIIF
;
A
#
# COMPACT_ATOMS: atom_id res chain seq x y z
N MET A 1 22.25 -18.53 -12.43
CA MET A 1 20.87 -18.73 -11.92
C MET A 1 20.01 -19.33 -13.02
N SER A 2 19.11 -20.28 -12.73
CA SER A 2 18.29 -20.89 -13.79
C SER A 2 17.25 -19.91 -14.34
N THR A 3 16.91 -20.00 -15.63
CA THR A 3 15.82 -19.22 -16.25
C THR A 3 14.49 -19.39 -15.50
N PHE A 4 14.29 -20.57 -14.90
CA PHE A 4 13.13 -20.88 -14.07
C PHE A 4 13.07 -20.03 -12.80
N SER A 5 14.20 -19.79 -12.13
CA SER A 5 14.28 -18.92 -10.95
C SER A 5 13.95 -17.46 -11.31
N ILE A 6 14.49 -16.95 -12.41
CA ILE A 6 14.24 -15.57 -12.86
C ILE A 6 12.74 -15.32 -13.13
N LYS A 7 12.05 -16.28 -13.76
CA LYS A 7 10.59 -16.19 -13.99
C LYS A 7 9.80 -16.09 -12.69
N LYS A 8 10.17 -16.85 -11.65
CA LYS A 8 9.50 -16.78 -10.33
C LYS A 8 9.66 -15.42 -9.68
N ILE A 9 10.88 -14.88 -9.70
CA ILE A 9 11.16 -13.55 -9.17
C ILE A 9 10.34 -12.49 -9.92
N ALA A 10 10.32 -12.54 -11.26
CA ALA A 10 9.51 -11.62 -12.05
C ALA A 10 8.01 -11.66 -11.70
N VAL A 11 7.45 -12.86 -11.49
CA VAL A 11 6.06 -13.01 -11.05
C VAL A 11 5.83 -12.37 -9.68
N LEU A 12 6.71 -12.57 -8.70
CA LEU A 12 6.61 -11.93 -7.38
C LEU A 12 6.70 -10.41 -7.49
N THR A 13 7.63 -9.90 -8.31
CA THR A 13 7.81 -8.46 -8.56
C THR A 13 6.58 -7.81 -9.16
N ILE A 14 5.79 -8.54 -9.97
CA ILE A 14 4.54 -8.04 -10.53
C ILE A 14 3.39 -8.16 -9.52
N LEU A 15 3.33 -9.28 -8.78
CA LEU A 15 2.26 -9.55 -7.83
C LEU A 15 2.22 -8.52 -6.70
N GLY A 16 3.37 -8.08 -6.19
CA GLY A 16 3.47 -7.11 -5.10
C GLY A 16 2.76 -5.77 -5.41
N PRO A 17 3.14 -5.06 -6.47
CA PRO A 17 2.48 -3.83 -6.90
C PRO A 17 0.99 -4.01 -7.21
N VAL A 18 0.59 -5.14 -7.81
CA VAL A 18 -0.84 -5.43 -8.09
C VAL A 18 -1.62 -5.54 -6.79
N LEU A 19 -1.14 -6.32 -5.82
CA LEU A 19 -1.78 -6.44 -4.51
C LEU A 19 -1.78 -5.11 -3.76
N PHE A 20 -0.72 -4.32 -3.88
CA PHE A 20 -0.67 -2.99 -3.29
C PHE A 20 -1.73 -2.06 -3.84
N LEU A 21 -1.91 -2.00 -5.16
CA LEU A 21 -2.95 -1.19 -5.78
C LEU A 21 -4.36 -1.63 -5.34
N ILE A 22 -4.62 -2.94 -5.33
CA ILE A 22 -5.92 -3.47 -4.91
C ILE A 22 -6.20 -3.15 -3.44
N LEU A 23 -5.29 -3.51 -2.54
CA LEU A 23 -5.49 -3.35 -1.10
C LEU A 23 -5.53 -1.88 -0.67
N SER A 24 -4.68 -1.02 -1.25
CA SER A 24 -4.71 0.42 -0.96
C SER A 24 -5.98 1.08 -1.51
N THR A 25 -6.51 0.61 -2.64
CA THR A 25 -7.81 1.07 -3.15
C THR A 25 -8.95 0.67 -2.20
N ILE A 26 -8.94 -0.57 -1.69
CA ILE A 26 -9.92 -1.00 -0.67
C ILE A 26 -9.76 -0.17 0.61
N ALA A 27 -8.52 0.12 1.02
CA ALA A 27 -8.25 0.97 2.19
C ALA A 27 -8.92 2.35 2.04
N MET A 28 -8.82 2.99 0.86
CA MET A 28 -9.49 4.27 0.57
C MET A 28 -11.01 4.22 0.76
N PHE A 29 -11.66 3.14 0.33
CA PHE A 29 -13.11 2.97 0.52
C PHE A 29 -13.51 2.73 1.99
N THR A 30 -12.58 2.28 2.82
CA THR A 30 -12.79 2.03 4.26
C THR A 30 -12.23 3.12 5.17
N TYR A 31 -11.69 4.20 4.59
CA TYR A 31 -11.06 5.28 5.34
C TYR A 31 -12.09 6.06 6.16
N ALA A 32 -11.78 6.30 7.43
CA ALA A 32 -12.70 6.88 8.41
C ALA A 32 -13.13 8.32 8.10
N GLY A 33 -12.38 9.03 7.25
CA GLY A 33 -12.65 10.42 6.89
C GLY A 33 -11.73 11.44 7.55
N GLY A 34 -11.93 12.69 7.17
CA GLY A 34 -11.13 13.82 7.57
C GLY A 34 -9.81 13.92 6.81
N ASN A 35 -9.29 15.14 6.72
CA ASN A 35 -7.97 15.43 6.18
C ASN A 35 -7.29 16.55 6.99
N GLY A 36 -6.03 16.86 6.69
CA GLY A 36 -5.23 17.83 7.43
C GLY A 36 -5.80 19.26 7.45
N THR A 37 -6.75 19.59 6.58
CA THR A 37 -7.38 20.93 6.51
C THR A 37 -8.83 20.94 6.99
N ASN A 38 -9.53 19.81 6.87
CA ASN A 38 -10.92 19.64 7.29
C ASN A 38 -11.10 18.29 8.00
N PRO A 39 -11.11 18.29 9.35
CA PRO A 39 -11.38 17.09 10.14
C PRO A 39 -12.73 16.44 9.82
N ASN A 40 -13.75 17.22 9.44
CA ASN A 40 -15.10 16.71 9.21
C ASN A 40 -15.35 16.26 7.76
N ALA A 41 -14.31 16.21 6.91
CA ALA A 41 -14.45 15.73 5.53
C ALA A 41 -14.90 14.25 5.53
N GLU A 42 -15.79 13.90 4.61
CA GLU A 42 -16.25 12.51 4.47
C GLU A 42 -15.29 11.69 3.59
N GLY A 43 -14.94 10.50 4.06
CA GLY A 43 -14.15 9.54 3.29
C GLY A 43 -12.76 10.02 2.88
N TYR A 44 -12.14 9.29 1.95
CA TYR A 44 -10.82 9.61 1.41
C TYR A 44 -10.94 10.57 0.22
N ASN A 45 -10.15 11.65 0.24
CA ASN A 45 -10.08 12.62 -0.85
C ASN A 45 -8.70 12.58 -1.50
N PHE A 46 -8.63 12.18 -2.77
CA PHE A 46 -7.37 12.06 -3.53
C PHE A 46 -6.53 13.34 -3.64
N LEU A 47 -7.16 14.52 -3.54
CA LEU A 47 -6.46 15.80 -3.67
C LEU A 47 -6.09 16.43 -2.32
N LEU A 48 -6.82 16.08 -1.26
CA LEU A 48 -6.68 16.71 0.06
C LEU A 48 -6.09 15.78 1.12
N ASN A 49 -6.14 14.48 0.92
CA ASN A 49 -5.47 13.50 1.77
C ASN A 49 -4.10 13.14 1.22
N PHE A 50 -3.15 12.93 2.11
CA PHE A 50 -1.95 12.21 1.75
C PHE A 50 -2.28 10.73 1.60
N PHE A 51 -1.57 10.03 0.73
CA PHE A 51 -1.73 8.58 0.58
C PHE A 51 -1.41 7.83 1.89
N SER A 52 -0.47 8.35 2.70
CA SER A 52 -0.13 7.83 4.02
C SER A 52 -1.25 8.01 5.06
N ASP A 53 -2.23 8.88 4.83
CA ASP A 53 -3.35 9.05 5.75
C ASP A 53 -4.14 7.75 5.91
N LEU A 54 -4.15 6.90 4.88
CA LEU A 54 -4.76 5.57 4.95
C LEU A 54 -4.20 4.73 6.11
N GLY A 55 -2.95 4.97 6.51
CA GLY A 55 -2.23 4.26 7.56
C GLY A 55 -2.46 4.78 8.99
N ILE A 56 -3.09 5.94 9.19
CA ILE A 56 -3.29 6.50 10.54
C ILE A 56 -4.27 5.64 11.36
N TRP A 57 -3.98 5.45 12.65
CA TRP A 57 -4.79 4.57 13.50
C TRP A 57 -6.17 5.16 13.85
N ASN A 58 -6.20 6.48 14.11
CA ASN A 58 -7.42 7.28 14.29
C ASN A 58 -7.42 8.38 13.23
N GLY A 59 -8.56 8.57 12.56
CA GLY A 59 -8.74 9.59 11.53
C GLY A 59 -8.66 11.02 12.08
N TYR A 60 -8.56 12.00 11.18
CA TYR A 60 -8.57 13.43 11.58
C TYR A 60 -9.88 13.84 12.26
N ASN A 61 -10.98 13.14 11.97
CA ASN A 61 -12.26 13.28 12.65
C ASN A 61 -12.31 12.63 14.04
N ASN A 62 -11.20 12.08 14.55
CA ASN A 62 -11.11 11.27 15.76
C ASN A 62 -11.89 9.95 15.73
N HIS A 63 -12.40 9.53 14.57
CA HIS A 63 -13.01 8.21 14.43
C HIS A 63 -11.92 7.13 14.23
N PRO A 64 -12.15 5.90 14.73
CA PRO A 64 -11.26 4.79 14.48
C PRO A 64 -11.07 4.52 12.98
N ASN A 65 -9.82 4.40 12.52
CA ASN A 65 -9.46 4.13 11.13
C ASN A 65 -8.77 2.76 10.95
N HIS A 66 -9.08 1.82 11.83
CA HIS A 66 -8.36 0.53 11.94
C HIS A 66 -8.38 -0.28 10.64
N THR A 67 -9.53 -0.37 9.97
CA THR A 67 -9.67 -1.17 8.74
C THR A 67 -8.76 -0.65 7.63
N SER A 68 -8.84 0.65 7.33
CA SER A 68 -7.95 1.30 6.36
C SER A 68 -6.49 1.14 6.77
N SER A 69 -6.16 1.41 8.03
CA SER A 69 -4.78 1.36 8.55
C SER A 69 -4.17 -0.04 8.41
N ILE A 70 -4.92 -1.08 8.76
CA ILE A 70 -4.48 -2.48 8.63
C ILE A 70 -4.31 -2.86 7.15
N LEU A 71 -5.29 -2.57 6.30
CA LEU A 71 -5.23 -2.88 4.87
C LEU A 71 -4.03 -2.20 4.20
N PHE A 72 -3.81 -0.92 4.51
CA PHE A 72 -2.69 -0.14 3.99
C PHE A 72 -1.34 -0.64 4.50
N THR A 73 -1.26 -1.01 5.78
CA THR A 73 -0.03 -1.57 6.37
C THR A 73 0.31 -2.92 5.72
N ILE A 74 -0.68 -3.78 5.50
CA ILE A 74 -0.51 -5.06 4.81
C ILE A 74 -0.07 -4.81 3.37
N SER A 75 -0.71 -3.88 2.66
CA SER A 75 -0.40 -3.58 1.27
C SER A 75 1.05 -3.11 1.09
N LEU A 76 1.50 -2.18 1.95
CA LEU A 76 2.86 -1.63 1.93
C LEU A 76 3.91 -2.69 2.30
N THR A 77 3.61 -3.52 3.31
CA THR A 77 4.47 -4.63 3.73
C THR A 77 4.64 -5.64 2.60
N LEU A 78 3.54 -6.05 1.96
CA LEU A 78 3.57 -7.04 0.87
C LEU A 78 4.39 -6.54 -0.33
N VAL A 79 4.14 -5.32 -0.81
CA VAL A 79 4.90 -4.78 -1.95
C VAL A 79 6.37 -4.61 -1.61
N GLY A 80 6.70 -4.12 -0.41
CA GLY A 80 8.08 -4.02 0.06
C GLY A 80 8.78 -5.39 0.04
N CYS A 81 8.19 -6.39 0.69
CA CYS A 81 8.74 -7.75 0.74
C CYS A 81 8.87 -8.40 -0.66
N MET A 82 7.90 -8.20 -1.55
CA MET A 82 7.92 -8.79 -2.89
C MET A 82 8.88 -8.10 -3.86
N LEU A 83 9.26 -6.85 -3.59
CA LEU A 83 10.27 -6.12 -4.37
C LEU A 83 11.71 -6.38 -3.90
N ILE A 84 11.95 -6.82 -2.66
CA ILE A 84 13.30 -7.12 -2.16
C ILE A 84 14.07 -8.08 -3.09
N PRO A 85 13.51 -9.24 -3.51
CA PRO A 85 14.23 -10.16 -4.40
C PRO A 85 14.61 -9.53 -5.73
N PHE A 86 13.78 -8.64 -6.28
CA PHE A 86 14.09 -7.92 -7.51
C PHE A 86 15.36 -7.08 -7.37
N PHE A 87 15.44 -6.28 -6.31
CA PHE A 87 16.60 -5.41 -6.07
C PHE A 87 17.88 -6.18 -5.74
N LEU A 88 17.78 -7.36 -5.11
CA LEU A 88 18.93 -8.22 -4.87
C LEU A 88 19.47 -8.86 -6.15
N ILE A 89 18.63 -9.04 -7.17
CA ILE A 89 18.96 -9.81 -8.36
C ILE A 89 19.40 -8.94 -9.53
N ILE A 90 18.87 -7.71 -9.65
CA ILE A 90 19.24 -6.78 -10.72
C ILE A 90 20.77 -6.62 -10.87
N PRO A 91 21.56 -6.38 -9.78
CA PRO A 91 23.02 -6.23 -9.88
C PRO A 91 23.78 -7.52 -10.26
N ILE A 92 23.11 -8.67 -10.24
CA ILE A 92 23.71 -9.95 -10.63
C ILE A 92 23.49 -10.19 -12.14
N ILE A 93 22.42 -9.61 -12.70
CA ILE A 93 22.03 -9.79 -14.10
C ILE A 93 22.68 -8.75 -15.01
N PHE A 94 22.98 -7.56 -14.49
CA PHE A 94 23.61 -6.43 -15.19
C PHE A 94 24.94 -6.07 -14.53
#